data_AF-A0A4R4UJX7-F1
#
_entry.id   AF-A0A4R4UJX7-F1
#
_cell.length_a   1.000
_cell.length_b   1.000
_cell.length_c   1.000
_cell.angle_alpha   90.00
_cell.angle_beta   90.00
_cell.angle_gamma   90.00
#
_symmetry.space_group_name_H-M   'P 1'
#
loop_
_entity.id
_entity.type
_entity.pdbx_description
1 polymer ?
#
loop_
_entity_poly.entity_id
_entity_poly.type
_entity_poly.pdbx_seq_one_letter_code
_entity_poly.pdbx_strand_id
1 'polypeptide(L)'
;MPATTSSPRTDSRTDSRPGGRSARVRAAVHQAVKELLADEAGELTIPVIAARAGVHATTVYRRWGSVGELLADVATSRFSGDIVVPDTGSLREDLERYASDLAKDLGDPDTLALVRAIVGTGGEGAGICRGERQQQLEAILEREQARGNQPPPVERAIDALLAPLYYRAVFTDQAPTPEWARTLVSHLLPD
;
A
#
# COMPACT_ATOMS: atom_id res chain seq x y z
N MET A 1 -66.23 26.65 -6.58
CA MET A 1 -65.50 26.06 -7.73
C MET A 1 -64.56 27.12 -8.27
N PRO A 2 -63.27 26.80 -8.54
CA PRO A 2 -62.16 27.32 -7.74
C PRO A 2 -61.23 28.29 -8.49
N ALA A 3 -60.52 29.13 -7.72
CA ALA A 3 -59.29 29.81 -8.17
C ALA A 3 -58.12 29.26 -7.35
N THR A 4 -57.23 28.56 -8.03
CA THR A 4 -56.11 27.79 -7.48
C THR A 4 -54.96 28.70 -7.07
N THR A 5 -54.61 28.69 -5.79
CA THR A 5 -53.34 29.21 -5.27
C THR A 5 -52.19 28.32 -5.75
N SER A 6 -51.31 28.84 -6.62
CA SER A 6 -50.01 28.23 -6.87
C SER A 6 -49.02 28.70 -5.82
N SER A 7 -48.56 27.77 -4.97
CA SER A 7 -47.36 27.94 -4.15
C SER A 7 -46.21 27.20 -4.82
N PRO A 8 -44.98 27.76 -4.91
CA PRO A 8 -43.86 27.05 -5.49
C PRO A 8 -43.44 25.93 -4.54
N ARG A 9 -43.37 24.70 -5.05
CA ARG A 9 -42.67 23.61 -4.36
C ARG A 9 -41.19 23.91 -4.44
N THR A 10 -40.57 24.16 -3.30
CA THR A 10 -39.13 24.11 -3.14
C THR A 10 -38.69 22.68 -3.45
N ASP A 11 -38.05 22.50 -4.60
CA ASP A 11 -37.40 21.25 -4.99
C ASP A 11 -36.22 21.03 -4.04
N SER A 12 -36.41 20.23 -2.99
CA SER A 12 -35.34 19.83 -2.10
C SER A 12 -34.48 18.78 -2.80
N ARG A 13 -33.57 19.26 -3.65
CA ARG A 13 -32.39 18.50 -4.06
C ARG A 13 -31.43 18.42 -2.88
N THR A 14 -31.33 17.26 -2.26
CA THR A 14 -30.04 16.76 -1.78
C THR A 14 -29.95 15.26 -1.98
N ASP A 15 -29.40 14.95 -3.14
CA ASP A 15 -28.58 13.80 -3.47
C ASP A 15 -27.66 13.40 -2.30
N SER A 16 -27.77 12.15 -1.83
CA SER A 16 -26.64 11.49 -1.19
C SER A 16 -26.60 10.03 -1.62
N ARG A 17 -25.79 9.75 -2.63
CA ARG A 17 -25.36 8.39 -2.96
C ARG A 17 -24.72 7.71 -1.73
N PRO A 18 -24.88 6.39 -1.53
CA PRO A 18 -24.46 5.68 -0.30
C PRO A 18 -22.96 5.70 0.01
N GLY A 19 -22.11 6.15 -0.92
CA GLY A 19 -20.64 6.08 -0.82
C GLY A 19 -20.02 6.94 0.29
N GLY A 20 -20.66 8.04 0.68
CA GLY A 20 -20.06 8.99 1.65
C GLY A 20 -19.86 8.40 3.05
N ARG A 21 -20.80 7.60 3.54
CA ARG A 21 -20.67 6.95 4.87
C ARG A 21 -19.63 5.83 4.85
N SER A 22 -19.60 5.03 3.77
CA SER A 22 -18.63 3.94 3.62
C SER A 22 -17.19 4.45 3.50
N ALA A 23 -16.98 5.54 2.76
CA ALA A 23 -15.67 6.17 2.64
C ALA A 23 -15.18 6.76 3.99
N ARG A 24 -16.07 7.43 4.74
CA ARG A 24 -15.74 7.96 6.08
C ARG A 24 -15.37 6.86 7.06
N VAL A 25 -16.10 5.73 7.06
CA VAL A 25 -15.76 4.57 7.90
C VAL A 25 -14.41 3.99 7.52
N ARG A 26 -14.11 3.84 6.22
CA ARG A 26 -12.79 3.37 5.76
C ARG A 26 -11.68 4.29 6.25
N ALA A 27 -11.83 5.60 6.05
CA ALA A 27 -10.83 6.59 6.47
C ALA A 27 -10.61 6.57 7.99
N ALA A 28 -11.68 6.49 8.79
CA ALA A 28 -11.58 6.41 10.24
C ALA A 28 -10.83 5.15 10.72
N VAL A 29 -11.15 3.99 10.12
CA VAL A 29 -10.46 2.72 10.45
C VAL A 29 -9.00 2.75 10.02
N HIS A 30 -8.70 3.28 8.83
CA HIS A 30 -7.32 3.46 8.36
C HIS A 30 -6.51 4.37 9.26
N GLN A 31 -7.10 5.47 9.71
CA GLN A 31 -6.47 6.40 10.64
C GLN A 31 -6.21 5.75 12.00
N ALA A 32 -7.17 5.00 12.54
CA ALA A 32 -7.01 4.26 13.78
C ALA A 32 -5.86 3.24 13.72
N VAL A 33 -5.70 2.53 12.59
CA VAL A 33 -4.56 1.62 12.38
C VAL A 33 -3.24 2.38 12.45
N LYS A 34 -3.12 3.51 11.75
CA LYS A 34 -1.88 4.33 11.76
C LYS A 34 -1.51 4.80 13.15
N GLU A 35 -2.48 5.30 13.91
CA GLU A 35 -2.26 5.75 15.29
C GLU A 35 -1.85 4.59 16.21
N LEU A 36 -2.51 3.44 16.09
CA LEU A 36 -2.17 2.25 16.89
C LEU A 36 -0.77 1.72 16.57
N LEU A 37 -0.32 1.81 15.32
CA LEU A 37 1.03 1.44 14.93
C LEU A 37 2.08 2.42 15.46
N ALA A 38 1.74 3.71 15.59
CA ALA A 38 2.64 4.73 16.14
C ALA A 38 2.75 4.70 17.67
N ASP A 39 1.70 4.27 18.37
CA ASP A 39 1.65 4.24 19.84
C ASP A 39 2.50 3.10 20.46
N GLU A 40 3.08 2.20 19.65
CA GLU A 40 3.89 1.01 20.03
C GLU A 40 3.27 0.06 21.10
N ALA A 41 2.02 0.30 21.50
CA ALA A 41 1.40 -0.31 22.66
C ALA A 41 0.26 -1.27 22.28
N GLY A 42 0.59 -2.54 22.09
CA GLY A 42 -0.36 -3.65 22.22
C GLY A 42 -0.68 -4.43 20.95
N GLU A 43 -1.42 -5.52 21.14
CA GLU A 43 -1.84 -6.42 20.07
C GLU A 43 -2.84 -5.74 19.13
N LEU A 44 -2.51 -5.72 17.84
CA LEU A 44 -3.38 -5.13 16.81
C LEU A 44 -4.54 -6.09 16.50
N THR A 45 -5.68 -5.87 17.13
CA THR A 45 -6.90 -6.69 16.94
C THR A 45 -8.06 -5.87 16.39
N ILE A 46 -9.01 -6.52 15.71
CA ILE A 46 -10.21 -5.86 15.16
C ILE A 46 -11.00 -5.10 16.24
N PRO A 47 -11.24 -5.64 17.46
CA PRO A 47 -11.92 -4.89 18.52
C PRO A 47 -11.18 -3.61 18.94
N VAL A 48 -9.85 -3.67 19.08
CA VAL A 48 -9.02 -2.51 19.46
C VAL A 48 -9.09 -1.43 18.37
N ILE A 49 -8.94 -1.83 17.11
CA ILE A 49 -9.03 -0.92 15.97
C ILE A 49 -10.43 -0.29 15.87
N ALA A 50 -11.48 -1.09 16.04
CA ALA A 50 -12.86 -0.60 15.98
C ALA A 50 -13.16 0.42 17.09
N ALA A 51 -12.68 0.16 18.30
CA ALA A 51 -12.80 1.08 19.43
C ALA A 51 -12.07 2.40 19.15
N ARG A 52 -10.83 2.35 18.65
CA ARG A 52 -10.07 3.56 18.28
C ARG A 52 -10.74 4.34 17.15
N ALA A 53 -11.27 3.66 16.14
CA ALA A 53 -11.96 4.28 15.01
C ALA A 53 -13.38 4.80 15.34
N GLY A 54 -13.90 4.52 16.54
CA GLY A 54 -15.26 4.92 16.93
C GLY A 54 -16.35 4.18 16.14
N VAL A 55 -16.11 2.94 15.71
CA VAL A 55 -17.07 2.12 14.94
C VAL A 55 -17.32 0.78 15.61
N HIS A 56 -18.44 0.13 15.26
CA HIS A 56 -18.74 -1.21 15.79
C HIS A 56 -17.83 -2.27 15.15
N ALA A 57 -17.31 -3.22 15.93
CA ALA A 57 -16.41 -4.28 15.44
C ALA A 57 -17.01 -5.09 14.26
N THR A 58 -18.31 -5.39 14.29
CA THR A 58 -19.02 -6.06 13.18
C THR A 58 -18.92 -5.29 11.85
N THR A 59 -18.80 -3.96 11.89
CA THR A 59 -18.61 -3.14 10.69
C THR A 59 -17.24 -3.38 10.07
N VAL A 60 -16.21 -3.59 10.90
CA VAL A 60 -14.85 -3.89 10.45
C VAL A 60 -14.78 -5.34 9.94
N TYR A 61 -15.27 -6.30 10.72
CA TYR A 61 -15.31 -7.71 10.29
C TYR A 61 -16.03 -7.93 8.96
N ARG A 62 -17.19 -7.31 8.75
CA ARG A 62 -17.94 -7.46 7.49
C ARG A 62 -17.17 -6.94 6.26
N ARG A 63 -16.28 -5.97 6.45
CA ARG A 63 -15.59 -5.30 5.34
C ARG A 63 -14.22 -5.91 5.03
N TRP A 64 -13.48 -6.31 6.06
CA TRP A 64 -12.11 -6.79 5.90
C TRP A 64 -11.90 -8.22 6.39
N GLY A 65 -12.82 -8.86 7.11
CA GLY A 65 -12.65 -10.26 7.55
C GLY A 65 -11.58 -10.50 8.64
N SER A 66 -10.33 -10.10 8.40
CA SER A 66 -9.17 -10.24 9.28
C SER A 66 -8.36 -8.94 9.42
N VAL A 67 -7.41 -8.94 10.37
CA VAL A 67 -6.46 -7.82 10.52
C VAL A 67 -5.51 -7.76 9.32
N GLY A 68 -5.10 -8.90 8.77
CA GLY A 68 -4.21 -8.97 7.61
C GLY A 68 -4.80 -8.28 6.38
N GLU A 69 -6.07 -8.57 6.06
CA GLU A 69 -6.79 -7.91 4.96
C GLU A 69 -6.98 -6.39 5.20
N LEU A 70 -7.22 -5.98 6.45
CA LEU A 70 -7.29 -4.56 6.78
C LEU A 70 -5.94 -3.86 6.61
N LEU A 71 -4.86 -4.45 7.11
CA LEU A 71 -3.53 -3.90 6.97
C LEU A 71 -3.10 -3.80 5.49
N ALA A 72 -3.45 -4.80 4.68
CA ALA A 72 -3.25 -4.75 3.24
C ALA A 72 -4.02 -3.60 2.60
N ASP A 73 -5.29 -3.38 2.96
CA ASP A 73 -6.08 -2.25 2.45
C ASP A 73 -5.52 -0.88 2.88
N VAL A 74 -4.94 -0.79 4.08
CA VAL A 74 -4.20 0.40 4.56
C VAL A 74 -2.92 0.61 3.75
N ALA A 75 -2.16 -0.46 3.50
CA ALA A 75 -0.96 -0.44 2.67
C ALA A 75 -1.29 0.00 1.25
N THR A 76 -2.26 -0.63 0.59
CA THR A 76 -2.73 -0.22 -0.73
C THR A 76 -3.14 1.25 -0.70
N SER A 77 -3.90 1.74 0.30
CA SER A 77 -4.25 3.17 0.35
C SER A 77 -3.05 4.12 0.54
N ARG A 78 -1.97 3.67 1.20
CA ARG A 78 -0.74 4.44 1.38
C ARG A 78 0.09 4.46 0.10
N PHE A 79 0.20 3.32 -0.57
CA PHE A 79 1.03 3.12 -1.76
C PHE A 79 0.31 3.39 -3.10
N SER A 80 -1.03 3.50 -3.10
CA SER A 80 -1.82 3.85 -4.29
C SER A 80 -1.66 5.30 -4.73
N GLY A 81 -1.01 6.15 -3.91
CA GLY A 81 -0.57 7.46 -4.35
C GLY A 81 0.72 7.34 -5.14
N ASP A 82 0.62 7.36 -6.47
CA ASP A 82 1.74 7.67 -7.38
C ASP A 82 2.97 6.74 -7.39
N ILE A 83 2.83 5.41 -7.17
CA ILE A 83 3.86 4.49 -7.70
C ILE A 83 3.68 4.41 -9.22
N VAL A 84 4.18 5.43 -9.91
CA VAL A 84 4.37 5.39 -11.35
C VAL A 84 5.53 4.44 -11.59
N VAL A 85 5.21 3.19 -11.96
CA VAL A 85 6.20 2.21 -12.42
C VAL A 85 7.07 2.91 -13.48
N PRO A 86 8.37 3.12 -13.22
CA PRO A 86 9.24 3.88 -14.13
C PRO A 86 9.24 3.32 -15.55
N ASP A 87 9.31 4.22 -16.53
CA ASP A 87 9.41 3.90 -17.96
C ASP A 87 10.27 4.96 -18.66
N THR A 88 11.55 5.04 -18.28
CA THR A 88 12.49 6.03 -18.84
C THR A 88 13.08 5.60 -20.19
N GLY A 89 12.85 4.34 -20.59
CA GLY A 89 13.48 3.73 -21.75
C GLY A 89 14.74 2.93 -21.42
N SER A 90 15.15 2.88 -20.15
CA SER A 90 16.35 2.17 -19.68
C SER A 90 16.01 1.28 -18.50
N LEU A 91 16.17 -0.05 -18.64
CA LEU A 91 15.93 -0.99 -17.53
C LEU A 91 16.75 -0.63 -16.28
N ARG A 92 18.01 -0.23 -16.45
CA ARG A 92 18.88 0.14 -15.32
C ARG A 92 18.28 1.34 -14.56
N GLU A 93 17.92 2.39 -15.28
CA GLU A 93 17.36 3.60 -14.67
C GLU A 93 16.00 3.33 -14.02
N ASP A 94 15.16 2.52 -14.67
CA ASP A 94 13.85 2.12 -14.16
C ASP A 94 13.98 1.33 -12.85
N LEU A 95 14.90 0.35 -12.78
CA LEU A 95 15.16 -0.43 -11.57
C LEU A 95 15.85 0.38 -10.47
N GLU A 96 16.77 1.29 -10.82
CA GLU A 96 17.42 2.18 -9.85
C GLU A 96 16.42 3.12 -9.19
N ARG A 97 15.51 3.71 -9.98
CA ARG A 97 14.44 4.56 -9.47
C ARG A 97 13.49 3.76 -8.59
N TYR A 98 13.02 2.61 -9.07
CA TYR A 98 12.13 1.74 -8.32
C TYR A 98 12.73 1.29 -6.98
N ALA A 99 13.96 0.78 -6.99
CA ALA A 99 14.65 0.33 -5.77
C ALA A 99 14.95 1.48 -4.81
N SER A 100 15.30 2.66 -5.34
CA SER A 100 15.53 3.87 -4.53
C SER A 100 14.27 4.36 -3.85
N ASP A 101 13.14 4.39 -4.56
CA ASP A 101 11.86 4.84 -4.00
C ASP A 101 11.36 3.83 -2.96
N LEU A 102 11.50 2.53 -3.21
CA LEU A 102 11.22 1.51 -2.20
C LEU A 102 12.12 1.64 -0.96
N ALA A 103 13.41 1.97 -1.13
CA ALA A 103 14.30 2.19 0.01
C ALA A 103 13.86 3.41 0.85
N LYS A 104 13.40 4.50 0.21
CA LYS A 104 12.84 5.67 0.93
C LYS A 104 11.58 5.28 1.69
N ASP A 105 10.67 4.55 1.05
CA ASP A 105 9.43 4.06 1.68
C ASP A 105 9.77 3.22 2.92
N LEU A 106 10.69 2.26 2.79
CA LEU A 106 11.10 1.40 3.90
C LEU A 106 11.91 2.12 4.99
N GLY A 107 12.47 3.29 4.69
CA GLY A 107 13.12 4.15 5.67
C GLY A 107 12.16 5.08 6.43
N ASP A 108 10.91 5.20 5.99
CA ASP A 108 9.88 5.97 6.66
C ASP A 108 9.29 5.15 7.85
N PRO A 109 9.30 5.68 9.09
CA PRO A 109 8.90 4.94 10.28
C PRO A 109 7.47 4.39 10.23
N ASP A 110 6.52 5.18 9.72
CA ASP A 110 5.12 4.76 9.61
C ASP A 110 4.96 3.59 8.62
N THR A 111 5.65 3.69 7.48
CA THR A 111 5.68 2.61 6.48
C THR A 111 6.31 1.36 7.04
N LEU A 112 7.42 1.50 7.76
CA LEU A 112 8.11 0.37 8.38
C LEU A 112 7.25 -0.32 9.44
N ALA A 113 6.55 0.46 10.29
CA ALA A 113 5.63 -0.08 11.28
C ALA A 113 4.49 -0.87 10.62
N LEU A 114 3.93 -0.35 9.52
CA LEU A 114 2.90 -1.04 8.74
C LEU A 114 3.43 -2.35 8.12
N VAL A 115 4.61 -2.33 7.51
CA VAL A 115 5.24 -3.53 6.92
C VAL A 115 5.50 -4.58 8.00
N ARG A 116 6.02 -4.19 9.17
CA ARG A 116 6.26 -5.10 10.30
C ARG A 116 4.95 -5.70 10.82
N ALA A 117 3.89 -4.90 10.93
CA ALA A 117 2.58 -5.40 11.32
C ALA A 117 2.04 -6.42 10.31
N ILE A 118 2.17 -6.16 9.01
CA ILE A 118 1.77 -7.09 7.94
C ILE A 118 2.54 -8.41 8.04
N VAL A 119 3.87 -8.35 8.21
CA VAL A 119 4.70 -9.54 8.43
C VAL A 119 4.26 -10.30 9.68
N GLY A 120 3.91 -9.59 10.75
CA GLY A 120 3.38 -10.17 11.99
C GLY A 120 2.04 -10.89 11.84
N THR A 121 1.22 -10.55 10.84
CA THR A 121 0.00 -11.29 10.51
C THR A 121 0.26 -12.61 9.77
N GLY A 122 1.51 -12.88 9.39
CA GLY A 122 1.88 -14.05 8.60
C GLY A 122 1.48 -13.93 7.13
N GLY A 123 1.10 -15.06 6.53
CA GLY A 123 0.91 -15.17 5.08
C GLY A 123 -0.28 -14.42 4.48
N GLU A 124 -1.31 -14.09 5.28
CA GLU A 124 -2.54 -13.45 4.79
C GLU A 124 -2.27 -12.03 4.28
N GLY A 125 -1.72 -11.15 5.12
CA GLY A 125 -1.38 -9.77 4.73
C GLY A 125 -0.15 -9.70 3.84
N ALA A 126 0.88 -10.50 4.14
CA ALA A 126 2.13 -10.51 3.37
C ALA A 126 1.92 -10.96 1.91
N GLY A 127 0.88 -11.75 1.64
CA GLY A 127 0.50 -12.18 0.29
C GLY A 127 0.15 -11.04 -0.66
N ILE A 128 -0.61 -10.06 -0.17
CA ILE A 128 -1.12 -8.96 -1.00
C ILE A 128 0.02 -8.01 -1.36
N CYS A 129 0.81 -7.56 -0.37
CA CYS A 129 1.96 -6.68 -0.62
C CYS A 129 3.01 -7.34 -1.52
N ARG A 130 3.23 -8.66 -1.38
CA ARG A 130 4.11 -9.42 -2.28
C ARG A 130 3.59 -9.38 -3.71
N GLY A 131 2.29 -9.61 -3.92
CA GLY A 131 1.66 -9.60 -5.24
C GLY A 131 1.78 -8.25 -5.94
N GLU A 132 1.51 -7.14 -5.24
CA GLU A 132 1.65 -5.79 -5.80
C GLU A 132 3.09 -5.48 -6.23
N ARG A 133 4.09 -5.80 -5.38
CA ARG A 133 5.51 -5.56 -5.69
C ARG A 133 6.02 -6.43 -6.83
N GLN A 134 5.53 -7.66 -6.93
CA GLN A 134 5.84 -8.54 -8.05
C GLN A 134 5.28 -7.97 -9.36
N GLN A 135 4.02 -7.55 -9.40
CA GLN A 135 3.40 -6.95 -10.59
C GLN A 135 4.12 -5.68 -11.06
N GLN A 136 4.56 -4.84 -10.13
CA GLN A 136 5.34 -3.63 -10.46
C GLN A 136 6.66 -3.98 -11.15
N LEU A 137 7.35 -5.03 -10.66
CA LEU A 137 8.62 -5.46 -11.22
C LEU A 137 8.43 -6.16 -12.58
N GLU A 138 7.39 -7.00 -12.70
CA GLU A 138 6.99 -7.62 -13.98
C GLU A 138 6.75 -6.55 -15.04
N ALA A 139 6.01 -5.48 -14.71
CA ALA A 139 5.76 -4.40 -15.65
C ALA A 139 7.04 -3.68 -16.15
N ILE A 140 8.05 -3.50 -15.29
CA ILE A 140 9.36 -2.94 -15.71
C ILE A 140 10.08 -3.89 -16.66
N LEU A 141 10.11 -5.18 -16.32
CA LEU A 141 10.83 -6.20 -17.10
C LEU A 141 10.13 -6.45 -18.44
N GLU A 142 8.80 -6.50 -18.48
CA GLU A 142 8.01 -6.65 -19.70
C GLU A 142 8.25 -5.50 -20.69
N ARG A 143 8.37 -4.25 -20.20
CA ARG A 143 8.72 -3.10 -21.05
C ARG A 143 10.09 -3.27 -21.70
N GLU A 144 11.08 -3.74 -20.94
CA GLU A 144 12.40 -4.01 -21.48
C GLU A 144 12.38 -5.13 -22.53
N GLN A 145 11.62 -6.19 -22.28
CA GLN A 145 11.41 -7.26 -23.24
C GLN A 145 10.73 -6.76 -24.53
N ALA A 146 9.73 -5.87 -24.40
CA ALA A 146 9.04 -5.27 -25.55
C ALA A 146 9.96 -4.39 -26.41
N ARG A 147 11.06 -3.85 -25.84
CA ARG A 147 12.12 -3.13 -26.57
C ARG A 147 13.07 -4.07 -27.33
N GLY A 148 12.91 -5.40 -27.19
CA GLY A 148 13.73 -6.42 -27.84
C GLY A 148 14.95 -6.89 -27.04
N ASN A 149 15.10 -6.41 -25.81
CA ASN A 149 16.19 -6.78 -24.92
C ASN A 149 15.84 -8.02 -24.07
N GLN A 150 16.82 -8.59 -23.39
CA GLN A 150 16.66 -9.77 -22.53
C GLN A 150 16.80 -9.39 -21.04
N PRO A 151 15.71 -8.99 -20.36
CA PRO A 151 15.75 -8.69 -18.94
C PRO A 151 15.97 -9.98 -18.09
N PRO A 152 16.41 -9.85 -16.84
CA PRO A 152 16.44 -10.99 -15.92
C PRO A 152 15.02 -11.50 -15.61
N PRO A 153 14.85 -12.78 -15.23
CA PRO A 153 13.59 -13.30 -14.70
C PRO A 153 13.13 -12.50 -13.48
N VAL A 154 11.82 -12.36 -13.30
CA VAL A 154 11.25 -11.60 -12.17
C VAL A 154 11.70 -12.15 -10.82
N GLU A 155 11.81 -13.47 -10.67
CA GLU A 155 12.25 -14.11 -9.42
C GLU A 155 13.66 -13.69 -9.06
N ARG A 156 14.56 -13.60 -10.05
CA ARG A 156 15.93 -13.12 -9.83
C ARG A 156 15.95 -11.66 -9.42
N ALA A 157 15.08 -10.83 -10.01
CA ALA A 157 14.97 -9.42 -9.63
C ALA A 157 14.37 -9.24 -8.23
N ILE A 158 13.41 -10.08 -7.83
CA ILE A 158 12.86 -10.13 -6.46
C ILE A 158 13.98 -10.49 -5.46
N ASP A 159 14.71 -11.57 -5.72
CA ASP A 159 15.78 -12.06 -4.84
C ASP A 159 16.94 -11.07 -4.73
N ALA A 160 17.26 -10.36 -5.81
CA ALA A 160 18.38 -9.41 -5.85
C ALA A 160 18.01 -8.02 -5.32
N LEU A 161 16.75 -7.58 -5.43
CA LEU A 161 16.33 -6.22 -5.08
C LEU A 161 15.41 -6.20 -3.87
N LEU A 162 14.25 -6.86 -3.95
CA LEU A 162 13.21 -6.77 -2.92
C LEU A 162 13.64 -7.48 -1.64
N ALA A 163 14.11 -8.72 -1.75
CA ALA A 163 14.49 -9.52 -0.59
C ALA A 163 15.53 -8.82 0.32
N PRO A 164 16.67 -8.29 -0.19
CA PRO A 164 17.62 -7.58 0.64
C PRO A 164 17.08 -6.26 1.21
N LEU A 165 16.27 -5.50 0.45
CA LEU A 165 15.63 -4.26 0.94
C LEU A 165 14.71 -4.54 2.13
N TYR A 166 13.79 -5.51 1.99
CA TYR A 166 12.89 -5.92 3.05
C TYR A 166 13.64 -6.56 4.22
N TYR A 167 14.67 -7.39 3.96
CA TYR A 167 15.45 -8.01 5.00
C TYR A 167 16.10 -6.96 5.91
N ARG A 168 16.78 -5.99 5.29
CA ARG A 168 17.45 -4.91 6.00
C ARG A 168 16.45 -4.06 6.79
N ALA A 169 15.32 -3.68 6.19
CA ALA A 169 14.31 -2.86 6.87
C ALA A 169 13.63 -3.59 8.06
N VAL A 170 13.24 -4.85 7.88
CA VAL A 170 12.42 -5.58 8.86
C VAL A 170 13.25 -6.21 9.98
N PHE A 171 14.40 -6.79 9.65
CA PHE A 171 15.16 -7.63 10.58
C PHE A 171 16.41 -6.95 11.15
N THR A 172 16.70 -5.71 10.74
CA THR A 172 17.85 -4.96 11.24
C THR A 172 17.45 -3.56 11.70
N ASP A 173 18.33 -2.92 12.47
CA ASP A 173 18.17 -1.51 12.88
C ASP A 173 18.70 -0.52 11.83
N GLN A 174 19.00 -1.00 10.62
CA GLN A 174 19.51 -0.18 9.53
C GLN A 174 18.44 -0.01 8.46
N ALA A 175 17.92 1.20 8.31
CA ALA A 175 17.05 1.53 7.18
C ALA A 175 17.82 1.38 5.85
N PRO A 176 17.24 0.77 4.80
CA PRO A 176 17.86 0.76 3.49
C PRO A 176 17.98 2.19 2.96
N THR A 177 19.10 2.51 2.31
CA THR A 177 19.30 3.82 1.68
C THR A 177 19.13 3.72 0.16
N PRO A 178 18.70 4.80 -0.52
CA PRO A 178 18.67 4.82 -1.98
C PRO A 178 20.02 4.51 -2.64
N GLU A 179 21.10 4.96 -2.01
CA GLU A 179 22.45 4.71 -2.50
C GLU A 179 22.81 3.22 -2.44
N TRP A 180 22.50 2.55 -1.33
CA TRP A 180 22.66 1.10 -1.23
C TRP A 180 21.75 0.35 -2.21
N ALA A 181 20.51 0.80 -2.39
CA ALA A 181 19.56 0.19 -3.33
C ALA A 181 20.10 0.19 -4.77
N ARG A 182 20.78 1.26 -5.20
CA ARG A 182 21.44 1.31 -6.52
C ARG A 182 22.55 0.28 -6.67
N THR A 183 23.31 -0.01 -5.61
CA THR A 183 24.34 -1.07 -5.67
C THR A 183 23.76 -2.46 -5.94
N LEU A 184 22.54 -2.73 -5.44
CA LEU A 184 21.83 -3.97 -5.74
C LEU A 184 21.47 -4.07 -7.22
N VAL A 185 21.10 -2.96 -7.86
CA VAL A 185 20.84 -2.91 -9.30
C VAL A 185 22.13 -3.13 -10.09
N SER A 186 23.26 -2.54 -9.68
CA SER A 186 24.56 -2.81 -10.30
C SER A 186 24.97 -4.28 -10.22
N HIS A 187 24.63 -4.98 -9.13
CA HIS A 187 24.90 -6.42 -9.01
C HIS A 187 23.96 -7.28 -9.87
N LEU A 188 22.69 -6.87 -10.03
CA LEU A 188 21.73 -7.57 -10.86
C LEU A 188 22.03 -7.41 -12.35
N LEU A 189 22.41 -6.20 -12.75
CA LEU A 189 22.76 -5.81 -14.11
C LEU A 189 24.23 -5.38 -14.13
N PRO A 190 25.18 -6.32 -14.26
CA PRO A 190 26.57 -5.98 -14.51
C PRO A 190 26.73 -5.34 -15.90
N ASP A 191 27.76 -4.51 -16.07
CA ASP A 191 28.08 -3.82 -17.33
C ASP A 191 28.56 -4.77 -18.44
#